data_AF-A0A671S2Q8-F1
#
_entry.id   AF-A0A671S2Q8-F1
#
_cell.length_a   1.000
_cell.length_b   1.000
_cell.length_c   1.000
_cell.angle_alpha   90.00
_cell.angle_beta   90.00
_cell.angle_gamma   90.00
#
_symmetry.space_group_name_H-M   'P 1'
#
loop_
_entity.id
_entity.type
_entity.pdbx_description
1 polymer ?
#
loop_
_entity_poly.entity_id
_entity_poly.type
_entity_poly.pdbx_seq_one_letter_code
_entity_poly.pdbx_strand_id
1 'polypeptide(L)'
;VSGPQRTFNPESIFSFSFLACYQGFDPVAYLHYNYTPPRADFEGRSIVPWKLSCLHKAFTEGEGDILVDVGSGPTLYQVMSGCERFDRVILSDFLEVNRKVLQSWLQEGKSSIDWTAYFKYVCELEGRR
;
A
#
# COMPACT_ATOMS: atom_id res chain seq x y z
N VAL A 1 -38.13 -19.15 -8.02
CA VAL A 1 -37.58 -19.52 -6.69
C VAL A 1 -37.11 -18.23 -6.03
N SER A 2 -37.96 -17.62 -5.22
CA SER A 2 -37.66 -16.38 -4.49
C SER A 2 -36.98 -16.75 -3.17
N GLY A 3 -35.65 -16.79 -3.18
CA GLY A 3 -34.86 -16.95 -1.96
C GLY A 3 -34.90 -15.70 -1.08
N PRO A 4 -34.64 -15.80 0.22
CA PRO A 4 -34.65 -14.65 1.12
C PRO A 4 -33.57 -13.65 0.68
N GLN A 5 -33.98 -12.41 0.38
CA GLN A 5 -33.05 -11.29 0.24
C GLN A 5 -32.39 -11.07 1.60
N ARG A 6 -31.12 -11.48 1.74
CA ARG A 6 -30.30 -11.05 2.88
C ARG A 6 -30.10 -9.55 2.74
N THR A 7 -30.73 -8.77 3.61
CA THR A 7 -30.44 -7.35 3.77
C THR A 7 -29.02 -7.23 4.35
N PHE A 8 -28.10 -6.66 3.59
CA PHE A 8 -26.78 -6.30 4.08
C PHE A 8 -26.94 -5.22 5.16
N ASN A 9 -26.59 -5.54 6.41
CA ASN A 9 -26.55 -4.56 7.49
C ASN A 9 -25.10 -4.06 7.67
N PRO A 10 -24.76 -2.86 7.16
CA PRO A 10 -23.40 -2.32 7.28
C PRO A 10 -22.96 -2.11 8.74
N GLU A 11 -23.90 -1.88 9.66
CA GLU A 11 -23.63 -1.69 11.10
C GLU A 11 -23.13 -2.98 11.78
N SER A 12 -23.42 -4.16 11.23
CA SER A 12 -22.96 -5.44 11.79
C SER A 12 -21.51 -5.80 11.49
N ILE A 13 -20.86 -5.06 10.58
CA ILE A 13 -19.49 -5.34 10.13
C ILE A 13 -18.47 -4.51 10.91
N PHE A 14 -18.84 -3.30 11.35
CA PHE A 14 -17.98 -2.39 12.09
C PHE A 14 -18.39 -2.32 13.55
N SER A 15 -17.93 -3.30 14.34
CA SER A 15 -18.02 -3.19 15.79
C SER A 15 -17.22 -1.98 16.27
N PHE A 16 -17.75 -1.25 17.25
CA PHE A 16 -17.07 -0.16 17.96
C PHE A 16 -15.66 -0.57 18.44
N SER A 17 -15.46 -1.87 18.70
CA SER A 17 -14.16 -2.45 19.07
C SER A 17 -13.09 -2.34 17.98
N PHE A 18 -13.47 -2.40 16.68
CA PHE A 18 -12.52 -2.31 15.58
C PHE A 18 -11.95 -0.89 15.43
N LEU A 19 -12.80 0.13 15.60
CA LEU A 19 -12.37 1.53 15.57
C LEU A 19 -11.35 1.83 16.67
N ALA A 20 -11.61 1.29 17.87
CA ALA A 20 -10.75 1.46 19.03
C ALA A 20 -9.34 0.87 18.80
N CYS A 21 -9.20 -0.20 18.02
CA CYS A 21 -7.89 -0.80 17.73
C CYS A 21 -6.94 0.13 16.95
N TYR A 22 -7.48 1.07 16.17
CA TYR A 22 -6.68 2.01 15.38
C TYR A 22 -6.62 3.42 16.00
N GLN A 23 -7.23 3.60 17.18
CA GLN A 23 -7.16 4.87 17.88
C GLN A 23 -5.70 5.15 18.28
N GLY A 24 -5.20 6.34 17.92
CA GLY A 24 -3.82 6.73 18.20
C GLY A 24 -2.77 6.12 17.24
N PHE A 25 -3.20 5.53 16.12
CA PHE A 25 -2.27 5.09 15.08
C PHE A 25 -1.43 6.28 14.56
N ASP A 26 -0.10 6.13 14.61
CA ASP A 26 0.86 7.10 14.10
C ASP A 26 1.48 6.58 12.79
N PRO A 27 1.16 7.20 11.63
CA PRO A 27 1.68 6.77 10.34
C PRO A 27 3.19 6.97 10.21
N VAL A 28 3.76 7.99 10.84
CA VAL A 28 5.20 8.27 10.77
C VAL A 28 5.95 7.21 11.55
N ALA A 29 5.54 6.94 12.79
CA ALA A 29 6.14 5.86 13.59
C ALA A 29 6.00 4.50 12.90
N TYR A 30 4.85 4.22 12.29
CA TYR A 30 4.62 3.00 11.52
C TYR A 30 5.57 2.86 10.32
N LEU A 31 5.79 3.95 9.57
CA LEU A 31 6.71 3.99 8.43
C LEU A 31 8.15 3.74 8.87
N HIS A 32 8.64 4.49 9.85
CA HIS A 32 10.00 4.32 10.36
C HIS A 32 10.24 2.93 10.94
N TYR A 33 9.26 2.37 11.66
CA TYR A 33 9.46 1.07 12.27
C TYR A 33 9.55 -0.07 11.24
N ASN A 34 8.73 -0.04 10.20
CA ASN A 34 8.57 -1.19 9.29
C ASN A 34 9.31 -1.04 7.96
N TYR A 35 9.49 0.19 7.48
CA TYR A 35 9.89 0.46 6.10
C TYR A 35 11.24 1.16 5.97
N THR A 36 11.99 1.28 7.07
CA THR A 36 13.41 1.66 7.06
C THR A 36 14.29 0.50 7.57
N PRO A 37 15.62 0.55 7.36
CA PRO A 37 16.54 -0.43 7.96
C PRO A 37 16.40 -0.50 9.49
N PRO A 38 16.59 -1.69 10.09
CA PRO A 38 17.03 -2.95 9.47
C PRO A 38 15.90 -3.76 8.84
N ARG A 39 14.62 -3.38 9.03
CA ARG A 39 13.49 -4.16 8.54
C ARG A 39 13.30 -4.07 7.04
N ALA A 40 13.64 -2.93 6.45
CA ALA A 40 13.66 -2.69 5.01
C ALA A 40 15.08 -2.48 4.49
N ASP A 41 15.98 -3.37 4.87
CA ASP A 41 17.34 -3.41 4.33
C ASP A 41 17.37 -4.17 2.99
N PHE A 42 17.65 -3.47 1.90
CA PHE A 42 17.72 -4.04 0.56
C PHE A 42 19.05 -4.74 0.26
N GLU A 43 20.08 -4.53 1.08
CA GLU A 43 21.40 -5.15 0.93
C GLU A 43 21.53 -6.41 1.81
N GLY A 44 20.72 -6.50 2.86
CA GLY A 44 20.68 -7.61 3.80
C GLY A 44 19.56 -8.62 3.58
N ARG A 45 19.21 -9.36 4.65
CA ARG A 45 18.17 -10.40 4.66
C ARG A 45 16.79 -9.84 5.04
N SER A 46 16.35 -8.75 4.41
CA SER A 46 14.98 -8.25 4.58
C SER A 46 13.97 -9.04 3.74
N ILE A 47 12.72 -9.07 4.21
CA ILE A 47 11.58 -9.57 3.45
C ILE A 47 11.10 -8.60 2.35
N VAL A 48 11.50 -7.32 2.41
CA VAL A 48 10.99 -6.28 1.50
C VAL A 48 11.32 -6.54 0.03
N PRO A 49 12.58 -6.87 -0.36
CA PRO A 49 12.91 -7.22 -1.75
C PRO A 49 12.06 -8.38 -2.29
N TRP A 50 11.82 -9.40 -1.46
CA TRP A 50 10.97 -10.54 -1.82
C TRP A 50 9.51 -10.10 -2.06
N LYS A 51 8.93 -9.26 -1.19
CA LYS A 51 7.57 -8.73 -1.40
C LYS A 51 7.46 -7.98 -2.73
N LEU A 52 8.41 -7.10 -3.01
CA LEU A 52 8.44 -6.34 -4.26
C LEU A 52 8.57 -7.26 -5.48
N SER A 53 9.39 -8.30 -5.41
CA SER A 53 9.51 -9.30 -6.48
C SER A 53 8.19 -10.02 -6.74
N CYS A 54 7.46 -10.41 -5.68
CA CYS A 54 6.15 -11.03 -5.80
C CYS A 54 5.11 -10.10 -6.43
N LEU A 55 5.07 -8.83 -6.00
CA LEU A 55 4.16 -7.83 -6.54
C LEU A 55 4.47 -7.54 -8.02
N HIS A 56 5.73 -7.34 -8.35
CA HIS A 56 6.17 -7.14 -9.73
C HIS A 56 5.73 -8.31 -10.61
N LYS A 57 5.99 -9.55 -10.18
CA LYS A 57 5.54 -10.74 -10.91
C LYS A 57 4.02 -10.74 -11.11
N ALA A 58 3.24 -10.48 -10.06
CA ALA A 58 1.79 -10.44 -10.14
C ALA A 58 1.29 -9.39 -11.16
N PHE A 59 1.88 -8.20 -11.17
CA PHE A 59 1.56 -7.17 -12.16
C PHE A 59 2.07 -7.49 -13.56
N THR A 60 3.13 -8.27 -13.72
CA THR A 60 3.61 -8.65 -15.05
C THR A 60 2.68 -9.62 -15.79
N GLU A 61 1.90 -10.41 -15.05
CA GLU A 61 1.00 -11.44 -15.56
C GLU A 61 -0.38 -10.86 -15.99
N GLY A 62 -0.67 -9.58 -15.73
CA GLY A 62 -1.95 -8.97 -16.04
C GLY A 62 -1.86 -7.48 -16.40
N GLU A 63 -2.93 -6.97 -17.00
CA GLU A 63 -3.08 -5.57 -17.44
C GLU A 63 -4.53 -5.14 -17.18
N GLY A 64 -4.77 -3.84 -16.98
CA GLY A 64 -6.13 -3.32 -16.86
C GLY A 64 -6.19 -1.82 -16.63
N ASP A 65 -7.39 -1.25 -16.73
CA ASP A 65 -7.55 0.21 -16.69
C ASP A 65 -7.37 0.80 -15.28
N ILE A 66 -7.87 0.10 -14.26
CA ILE A 66 -7.94 0.61 -12.88
C ILE A 66 -7.43 -0.43 -11.88
N LEU A 67 -6.38 -0.05 -11.13
CA LEU A 67 -5.90 -0.75 -9.94
C LEU A 67 -6.46 -0.08 -8.69
N VAL A 68 -7.09 -0.86 -7.80
CA VAL A 68 -7.56 -0.38 -6.49
C VAL A 68 -6.79 -1.10 -5.39
N ASP A 69 -6.01 -0.36 -4.62
CA ASP A 69 -5.32 -0.85 -3.42
C ASP A 69 -6.19 -0.57 -2.19
N VAL A 70 -6.48 -1.62 -1.42
CA VAL A 70 -7.40 -1.59 -0.28
C VAL A 70 -6.64 -1.74 1.01
N GLY A 71 -6.68 -0.71 1.85
CA GLY A 71 -5.89 -0.67 3.09
C GLY A 71 -4.44 -0.32 2.80
N SER A 72 -4.22 0.69 1.96
CA SER A 72 -2.90 1.16 1.54
C SER A 72 -2.00 1.57 2.71
N GLY A 73 -2.58 1.92 3.85
CA GLY A 73 -1.86 2.57 4.93
C GLY A 73 -1.21 3.87 4.45
N PRO A 74 -0.09 4.27 5.06
CA PRO A 74 0.70 5.40 4.59
C PRO A 74 1.76 4.99 3.55
N THR A 75 1.57 3.88 2.80
CA THR A 75 2.63 3.28 1.96
C THR A 75 2.28 3.22 0.47
N LEU A 76 3.32 3.14 -0.37
CA LEU A 76 3.21 3.13 -1.84
C LEU A 76 3.81 1.90 -2.51
N TYR A 77 4.69 1.17 -1.80
CA TYR A 77 5.50 0.09 -2.38
C TYR A 77 4.68 -1.00 -3.07
N GLN A 78 3.47 -1.24 -2.57
CA GLN A 78 2.59 -2.29 -3.04
C GLN A 78 2.01 -2.05 -4.43
N VAL A 79 2.00 -0.80 -4.91
CA VAL A 79 1.48 -0.46 -6.25
C VAL A 79 2.56 -0.05 -7.24
N MET A 80 3.82 0.06 -6.82
CA MET A 80 4.89 0.66 -7.66
C MET A 80 5.01 -0.01 -9.03
N SER A 81 5.13 -1.35 -9.09
CA SER A 81 5.19 -2.07 -10.37
C SER A 81 3.86 -2.13 -11.12
N GLY A 82 2.74 -1.83 -10.46
CA GLY A 82 1.43 -1.72 -11.09
C GLY A 82 1.28 -0.43 -11.89
N CYS A 83 2.00 0.64 -11.54
CA CYS A 83 1.91 1.92 -12.24
C CYS A 83 2.28 1.85 -13.73
N GLU A 84 3.03 0.84 -14.15
CA GLU A 84 3.41 0.62 -15.56
C GLU A 84 2.37 -0.17 -16.35
N ARG A 85 1.38 -0.76 -15.66
CA ARG A 85 0.41 -1.71 -16.24
C ARG A 85 -1.04 -1.23 -16.13
N PHE A 86 -1.28 -0.19 -15.35
CA PHE A 86 -2.60 0.36 -15.09
C PHE A 86 -2.63 1.86 -15.33
N ASP A 87 -3.61 2.32 -16.11
CA ASP A 87 -3.79 3.74 -16.43
C ASP A 87 -4.11 4.57 -15.18
N ARG A 88 -4.80 3.96 -14.21
CA ARG A 88 -5.20 4.63 -12.98
C ARG A 88 -5.00 3.73 -11.77
N VAL A 89 -4.30 4.27 -10.77
CA VAL A 89 -4.15 3.65 -9.45
C VAL A 89 -4.95 4.43 -8.42
N ILE A 90 -5.77 3.72 -7.64
CA ILE A 90 -6.56 4.28 -6.54
C ILE A 90 -6.04 3.66 -5.24
N LEU A 91 -5.49 4.51 -4.38
CA LEU A 91 -5.09 4.14 -3.02
C LEU A 91 -6.25 4.44 -2.07
N SER A 92 -6.57 3.48 -1.22
CA SER A 92 -7.66 3.62 -0.25
C SER A 92 -7.23 3.13 1.11
N ASP A 93 -7.59 3.87 2.15
CA ASP A 93 -7.32 3.47 3.52
C ASP A 93 -8.46 3.90 4.43
N PHE A 94 -8.66 3.16 5.51
CA PHE A 94 -9.67 3.47 6.51
C PHE A 94 -9.35 4.76 7.27
N LEU A 95 -8.08 4.95 7.64
CA LEU A 95 -7.65 6.06 8.48
C LEU A 95 -7.35 7.30 7.66
N GLU A 96 -7.98 8.42 8.02
CA GLU A 96 -7.72 9.70 7.37
C GLU A 96 -6.26 10.14 7.50
N VAL A 97 -5.61 9.84 8.63
CA VAL A 97 -4.19 10.17 8.85
C VAL A 97 -3.26 9.48 7.85
N ASN A 98 -3.57 8.25 7.43
CA ASN A 98 -2.83 7.55 6.39
C ASN A 98 -3.05 8.19 5.02
N ARG A 99 -4.31 8.48 4.68
CA ARG A 99 -4.68 9.13 3.42
C ARG A 99 -4.01 10.51 3.28
N LYS A 100 -3.87 11.28 4.36
CA LYS A 100 -3.15 12.56 4.38
C LYS A 100 -1.67 12.40 4.05
N VAL A 101 -1.00 11.38 4.59
CA VAL A 101 0.41 11.10 4.26
C VAL A 101 0.56 10.79 2.77
N LEU A 102 -0.32 9.96 2.20
CA LEU A 102 -0.31 9.66 0.76
C LEU A 102 -0.58 10.91 -0.08
N GLN A 103 -1.52 11.77 0.33
CA GLN A 103 -1.81 13.03 -0.35
C GLN A 103 -0.63 14.00 -0.32
N SER A 104 0.02 14.19 0.82
CA SER A 104 1.22 15.02 0.94
C SER A 104 2.36 14.51 0.07
N TRP A 105 2.50 13.19 -0.06
CA TRP A 105 3.47 12.62 -0.98
C TRP A 105 3.12 12.93 -2.44
N LEU A 106 1.87 12.66 -2.86
CA LEU A 106 1.42 12.86 -4.24
C LEU A 106 1.43 14.32 -4.69
N GLN A 107 1.12 15.27 -3.79
CA GLN A 107 0.97 16.68 -4.13
C GLN A 107 2.23 17.50 -3.89
N GLU A 108 2.99 17.18 -2.83
CA GLU A 108 4.12 17.99 -2.38
C GLU A 108 5.46 17.26 -2.50
N GLY A 109 5.46 15.97 -2.85
CA GLY A 109 6.66 15.13 -2.86
C GLY A 109 7.23 14.87 -1.46
N LYS A 110 6.46 15.14 -0.40
CA LYS A 110 6.93 15.01 0.99
C LYS A 110 6.63 13.63 1.55
N SER A 111 7.66 12.96 2.07
CA SER A 111 7.57 11.69 2.81
C SER A 111 8.38 11.79 4.09
N SER A 112 7.96 11.09 5.14
CA SER A 112 8.75 10.95 6.37
C SER A 112 9.91 9.97 6.22
N ILE A 113 9.89 9.11 5.20
CA ILE A 113 10.97 8.18 4.88
C ILE A 113 11.46 8.35 3.44
N ASP A 114 12.71 7.98 3.20
CA ASP A 114 13.28 7.91 1.85
C ASP A 114 12.85 6.60 1.16
N TRP A 115 12.09 6.74 0.07
CA TRP A 115 11.62 5.62 -0.75
C TRP A 115 12.61 5.23 -1.86
N THR A 116 13.76 5.89 -1.98
CA THR A 116 14.72 5.70 -3.08
C THR A 116 15.14 4.25 -3.26
N ALA A 117 15.40 3.51 -2.18
CA ALA A 117 15.78 2.10 -2.28
C ALA A 117 14.66 1.22 -2.89
N TYR A 118 13.40 1.53 -2.56
CA TYR A 118 12.24 0.83 -3.13
C TYR A 118 12.11 1.10 -4.62
N PHE A 119 12.20 2.37 -5.03
CA PHE A 119 12.13 2.74 -6.44
C PHE A 119 13.27 2.13 -7.25
N LYS A 120 14.51 2.19 -6.75
CA LYS A 120 15.66 1.57 -7.42
C LYS A 120 15.45 0.08 -7.63
N TYR A 121 15.02 -0.64 -6.60
CA TYR A 121 14.79 -2.07 -6.68
C TYR A 121 13.66 -2.42 -7.66
N VAL A 122 12.57 -1.66 -7.68
CA VAL A 122 11.48 -1.85 -8.65
C VAL A 122 11.96 -1.56 -10.08
N CYS A 123 12.72 -0.49 -10.31
CA CYS A 123 13.31 -0.21 -11.62
C CYS A 123 14.20 -1.36 -12.10
N GLU A 124 15.03 -1.93 -11.22
CA GLU A 124 15.86 -3.09 -11.54
C GLU A 124 15.02 -4.31 -11.94
N LEU A 125 13.93 -4.60 -11.23
CA LEU A 125 12.99 -5.66 -11.59
C LEU A 125 12.35 -5.42 -12.96
N GLU A 126 12.04 -4.16 -13.28
CA GLU A 126 11.49 -3.73 -14.57
C GLU A 126 12.53 -3.69 -15.71
N GLY A 127 13.80 -4.03 -15.44
CA GLY A 127 14.89 -4.02 -16.42
C GLY A 127 15.36 -2.61 -16.79
N ARG A 128 15.05 -1.60 -15.98
CA ARG A 128 15.44 -0.20 -16.15
C ARG A 128 16.69 0.08 -15.31
N ARG A 129 17.66 0.81 -15.88
CA ARG A 129 18.90 1.24 -15.22
C ARG A 129 18.96 2.75 -15.12
#